data_AF-A0A7T1I1D0-F1
#
_entry.id   AF-A0A7T1I1D0-F1
#
_cell.length_a   1.000
_cell.length_b   1.000
_cell.length_c   1.000
_cell.angle_alpha   90.00
_cell.angle_beta   90.00
_cell.angle_gamma   90.00
#
_symmetry.space_group_name_H-M   'P 1'
#
loop_
_entity.id
_entity.type
_entity.pdbx_description
1 polymer ?
#
loop_
_entity_poly.entity_id
_entity_poly.type
_entity_poly.pdbx_seq_one_letter_code
_entity_poly.pdbx_strand_id
1 'polypeptide(L)'
;MSTMARKSSPRQKQPTLADLRRQVFALATVTSTKELKRANEDLRHLDFRFKASWSSALTVLQQAAAAYPDWDTNPPEEYRELFTEIDQAAAAYSASIDQGLKLSAQLRHAADDLEALSGELLEEAEELKAIEQASRKQRRARSLN
;
A
#
# COMPACT_ATOMS: atom_id res chain seq x y z
N MET A 1 73.49 2.88 4.05
CA MET A 1 72.23 3.51 3.62
C MET A 1 71.50 2.45 2.81
N SER A 2 70.33 1.92 3.16
CA SER A 2 69.11 2.64 3.53
C SER A 2 68.22 1.79 4.42
N THR A 3 67.67 2.41 5.45
CA THR A 3 66.63 1.90 6.34
C THR A 3 65.28 1.94 5.61
N MET A 4 64.65 0.78 5.37
CA MET A 4 63.26 0.75 4.93
C MET A 4 62.34 0.90 6.16
N ALA A 5 61.73 2.08 6.27
CA ALA A 5 60.70 2.38 7.23
C ALA A 5 59.46 1.49 6.99
N ARG A 6 59.08 0.68 7.98
CA ARG A 6 57.76 0.04 8.03
C ARG A 6 56.71 1.12 8.20
N LYS A 7 55.96 1.41 7.13
CA LYS A 7 54.70 2.17 7.20
C LYS A 7 53.72 1.39 8.08
N SER A 8 53.36 1.96 9.21
CA SER A 8 52.29 1.45 10.07
C SER A 8 50.95 1.63 9.36
N SER A 9 50.26 0.52 9.08
CA SER A 9 48.85 0.57 8.66
C SER A 9 48.01 1.29 9.71
N PRO A 10 47.03 2.14 9.30
CA PRO A 10 46.18 2.83 10.26
C PRO A 10 45.38 1.79 11.05
N ARG A 11 45.56 1.77 12.37
CA ARG A 11 44.71 1.01 13.30
C ARG A 11 43.25 1.35 13.01
N GLN A 12 42.50 0.41 12.45
CA GLN A 12 41.03 0.51 12.41
C GLN A 12 40.57 0.71 13.87
N LYS A 13 40.04 1.90 14.17
CA LYS A 13 39.49 2.19 15.51
C LYS A 13 38.38 1.18 15.76
N GLN A 14 38.55 0.36 16.80
CA GLN A 14 37.50 -0.56 17.20
C GLN A 14 36.23 0.24 17.49
N PRO A 15 35.07 -0.16 16.96
CA PRO A 15 33.81 0.57 17.16
C PRO A 15 33.52 0.70 18.65
N THR A 16 33.04 1.88 19.08
CA THR A 16 32.66 2.10 20.47
C THR A 16 31.35 1.38 20.79
N LEU A 17 31.04 1.22 22.08
CA LEU A 17 29.76 0.62 22.50
C LEU A 17 28.56 1.43 21.98
N ALA A 18 28.67 2.77 21.97
CA ALA A 18 27.64 3.65 21.45
C ALA A 18 27.43 3.45 19.94
N ASP A 19 28.52 3.28 19.18
CA ASP A 19 28.45 3.00 17.74
C ASP A 19 27.76 1.67 17.45
N LEU A 20 28.12 0.61 18.18
CA LEU A 20 27.50 -0.71 18.02
C LEU A 20 26.01 -0.66 18.35
N ARG A 21 25.63 0.00 19.44
CA ARG A 21 24.22 0.16 19.83
C ARG A 21 23.42 0.90 18.77
N ARG A 22 23.95 2.01 18.26
CA ARG A 22 23.30 2.80 17.20
C ARG A 22 23.10 1.97 15.93
N GLN A 23 24.12 1.21 15.53
CA GLN A 23 24.06 0.37 14.33
C GLN A 23 23.05 -0.78 14.48
N VAL A 24 23.05 -1.47 15.61
CA VAL A 24 22.09 -2.56 15.89
C VAL A 24 20.65 -2.05 15.87
N PHE A 25 20.39 -0.91 16.51
CA PHE A 25 19.05 -0.31 16.54
C PHE A 25 18.61 0.19 15.17
N ALA A 26 19.51 0.81 14.41
CA ALA A 26 19.20 1.25 13.05
C ALA A 26 18.87 0.06 12.13
N LEU A 27 19.68 -1.01 12.18
CA LEU A 27 19.53 -2.17 11.30
C LEU A 27 18.26 -2.96 11.64
N ALA A 28 17.93 -3.12 12.92
CA ALA A 28 16.70 -3.77 13.35
C ALA A 28 15.46 -2.85 13.37
N THR A 29 15.60 -1.56 13.01
CA THR A 29 14.51 -0.56 13.05
C THR A 29 13.80 -0.47 14.40
N VAL A 30 14.55 -0.54 15.51
CA VAL A 30 14.02 -0.48 16.89
C VAL A 30 14.73 0.58 17.72
N THR A 31 14.11 1.00 18.82
CA THR A 31 14.67 2.06 19.69
C THR A 31 15.17 1.54 21.02
N SER A 32 14.77 0.33 21.42
CA SER A 32 15.12 -0.25 22.71
C SER A 32 15.60 -1.70 22.62
N THR A 33 16.39 -2.11 23.62
CA THR A 33 16.85 -3.51 23.75
C THR A 33 15.68 -4.47 23.98
N LYS A 34 14.59 -4.00 24.61
CA LYS A 34 13.39 -4.82 24.84
C LYS A 34 12.68 -5.11 23.52
N GLU A 35 12.54 -4.10 22.66
CA GLU A 35 12.02 -4.26 21.30
C GLU A 35 12.91 -5.17 20.46
N LEU A 36 14.23 -4.97 20.53
CA LEU A 36 15.21 -5.78 19.81
C LEU A 36 15.06 -7.29 20.11
N LYS A 37 14.97 -7.65 21.40
CA LYS A 37 14.77 -9.05 21.83
C LYS A 37 13.38 -9.60 21.51
N ARG A 38 12.37 -8.74 21.43
CA ARG A 38 11.02 -9.15 21.06
C ARG A 38 10.95 -9.48 19.57
N ALA A 39 11.51 -8.61 18.74
CA ALA A 39 11.51 -8.73 17.28
C ALA A 39 12.47 -9.81 16.75
N ASN A 40 13.56 -10.10 17.45
CA ASN A 40 14.55 -11.08 17.02
C ASN A 40 14.72 -12.16 18.09
N GLU A 41 14.17 -13.34 17.85
CA GLU A 41 14.21 -14.46 18.81
C GLU A 41 15.65 -14.91 19.09
N ASP A 42 16.48 -14.92 18.04
CA ASP A 42 17.91 -15.26 18.11
C ASP A 42 18.71 -14.35 19.04
N LEU A 43 18.23 -13.13 19.32
CA LEU A 43 18.94 -12.17 20.17
C LEU A 43 18.52 -12.23 21.65
N ARG A 44 17.50 -13.03 22.00
CA ARG A 44 16.93 -13.05 23.36
C ARG A 44 17.93 -13.48 24.43
N HIS A 45 18.81 -14.42 24.10
CA HIS A 45 19.81 -14.98 25.00
C HIS A 45 20.99 -14.04 25.28
N LEU A 46 21.18 -12.99 24.48
CA LEU A 46 22.31 -12.07 24.63
C LEU A 46 22.13 -11.10 25.80
N ASP A 47 23.18 -10.85 26.57
CA ASP A 47 23.20 -9.81 27.61
C ASP A 47 23.82 -8.51 27.07
N PHE A 48 22.97 -7.55 26.73
CA PHE A 48 23.33 -6.25 26.16
C PHE A 48 23.97 -5.26 27.14
N ARG A 49 24.32 -5.69 28.36
CA ARG A 49 25.26 -4.96 29.21
C ARG A 49 26.70 -5.05 28.68
N PHE A 50 27.02 -6.09 27.93
CA PHE A 50 28.37 -6.34 27.43
C PHE A 50 28.55 -5.92 25.97
N LYS A 51 29.70 -5.29 25.68
CA LYS A 51 30.09 -4.89 24.30
C LYS A 51 30.12 -6.08 23.34
N ALA A 52 30.57 -7.25 23.81
CA ALA A 52 30.61 -8.48 23.02
C ALA A 52 29.22 -8.84 22.47
N SER A 53 28.19 -8.78 23.30
CA SER A 53 26.80 -9.05 22.90
C SER A 53 26.29 -8.10 21.82
N TRP A 54 26.65 -6.81 21.88
CA TRP A 54 26.30 -5.86 20.82
C TRP A 54 27.01 -6.18 19.50
N SER A 55 28.27 -6.62 19.55
CA SER A 55 29.00 -7.05 18.36
C SER A 55 28.40 -8.31 17.75
N SER A 56 28.04 -9.30 18.58
CA SER A 56 27.38 -10.53 18.13
C SER A 56 26.02 -10.23 17.51
N ALA A 57 25.19 -9.41 18.17
CA ALA A 57 23.90 -9.01 17.63
C ALA A 57 24.03 -8.28 16.29
N LEU A 58 25.01 -7.37 16.17
CA LEU A 58 25.27 -6.68 14.91
C LEU A 58 25.65 -7.66 13.80
N THR A 59 26.46 -8.67 14.12
CA THR A 59 26.88 -9.70 13.15
C THR A 59 25.69 -10.54 12.68
N VAL A 60 24.85 -11.01 13.61
CA VAL A 60 23.63 -11.78 13.28
C VAL A 60 22.71 -10.95 12.40
N LEU A 61 22.48 -9.68 12.75
CA LEU A 61 21.63 -8.78 11.99
C LEU A 61 22.20 -8.45 10.61
N GLN A 62 23.51 -8.26 10.49
CA GLN A 62 24.18 -8.05 9.18
C GLN A 62 24.12 -9.30 8.31
N GLN A 63 24.30 -10.48 8.91
CA GLN A 63 24.13 -11.76 8.21
C GLN A 63 22.69 -11.94 7.75
N ALA A 64 21.72 -11.66 8.60
CA ALA A 64 20.32 -11.68 8.21
C ALA A 64 20.07 -10.70 7.06
N ALA A 65 20.46 -9.42 7.20
CA ALA A 65 20.31 -8.41 6.16
C ALA A 65 21.01 -8.76 4.83
N ALA A 66 22.14 -9.48 4.89
CA ALA A 66 22.83 -9.98 3.70
C ALA A 66 22.22 -11.28 3.15
N ALA A 67 21.54 -12.07 3.99
CA ALA A 67 20.84 -13.30 3.68
C ALA A 67 19.35 -13.09 3.34
N TYR A 68 18.86 -11.85 3.41
CA TYR A 68 17.71 -11.38 2.66
C TYR A 68 18.20 -10.92 1.28
N PRO A 69 18.40 -11.82 0.28
CA PRO A 69 18.36 -11.39 -1.09
C PRO A 69 16.99 -10.75 -1.36
N ASP A 70 16.84 -10.13 -2.51
CA ASP A 70 15.58 -9.53 -2.95
C ASP A 70 14.46 -10.59 -2.98
N TRP A 71 13.76 -10.80 -1.85
CA TRP A 71 12.72 -11.82 -1.71
C TRP A 71 11.53 -11.55 -2.62
N ASP A 72 11.41 -10.30 -3.10
CA ASP A 72 10.49 -9.93 -4.16
C ASP A 72 10.78 -10.70 -5.46
N THR A 73 12.05 -11.02 -5.76
CA THR A 73 12.42 -11.76 -6.97
C THR A 73 12.79 -13.22 -6.72
N ASN A 74 13.25 -13.59 -5.52
CA ASN A 74 13.57 -14.97 -5.19
C ASN A 74 13.36 -15.27 -3.69
N PRO A 75 12.11 -15.50 -3.26
CA PRO A 75 11.83 -15.82 -1.87
C PRO A 75 12.41 -17.21 -1.52
N PRO A 76 12.81 -17.43 -0.26
CA PRO A 76 13.20 -18.75 0.23
C PRO A 76 12.11 -19.78 -0.08
N GLU A 77 12.53 -21.02 -0.37
CA GLU A 77 11.62 -22.09 -0.78
C GLU A 77 10.46 -22.31 0.20
N GLU A 78 10.75 -22.22 1.50
CA GLU A 78 9.77 -22.33 2.60
C GLU A 78 8.68 -21.25 2.60
N TYR A 79 8.91 -20.09 1.95
CA TYR A 79 7.95 -18.99 1.88
C TYR A 79 7.40 -18.75 0.46
N ARG A 80 7.90 -19.47 -0.55
CA ARG A 80 7.51 -19.23 -1.95
C ARG A 80 6.00 -19.38 -2.18
N GLU A 81 5.37 -20.35 -1.51
CA GLU A 81 3.91 -20.55 -1.58
C GLU A 81 3.16 -19.34 -1.00
N LEU A 82 3.59 -18.81 0.15
CA LEU A 82 2.98 -17.64 0.77
C LEU A 82 3.06 -16.40 -0.13
N PHE A 83 4.22 -16.13 -0.73
CA PHE A 83 4.38 -15.02 -1.68
C PHE A 83 3.46 -15.20 -2.89
N THR A 84 3.36 -16.42 -3.42
CA THR A 84 2.46 -16.74 -4.54
C THR A 84 1.00 -16.51 -4.18
N GLU A 85 0.57 -16.92 -2.99
CA GLU A 85 -0.79 -16.69 -2.50
C GLU A 85 -1.09 -15.20 -2.31
N ILE A 86 -0.13 -14.43 -1.79
CA ILE A 86 -0.24 -12.99 -1.63
C ILE A 86 -0.43 -12.31 -2.99
N ASP A 87 0.39 -12.66 -3.98
CA ASP A 87 0.30 -12.08 -5.33
C ASP A 87 -1.03 -12.41 -6.00
N GLN A 88 -1.51 -13.65 -5.87
CA GLN A 88 -2.81 -14.08 -6.40
C GLN A 88 -3.96 -13.32 -5.73
N ALA A 89 -3.93 -13.21 -4.40
CA ALA A 89 -4.96 -12.50 -3.64
C ALA A 89 -4.98 -11.00 -4.01
N ALA A 90 -3.80 -10.38 -4.14
CA ALA A 90 -3.66 -8.99 -4.54
C ALA A 90 -4.21 -8.77 -5.96
N ALA A 91 -3.86 -9.62 -6.91
CA ALA A 91 -4.34 -9.53 -8.29
C ALA A 91 -5.87 -9.71 -8.38
N ALA A 92 -6.44 -10.68 -7.64
CA ALA A 92 -7.88 -10.89 -7.58
C ALA A 92 -8.61 -9.67 -6.99
N TYR A 93 -8.05 -9.08 -5.93
CA TYR A 93 -8.63 -7.90 -5.30
C TYR A 93 -8.58 -6.67 -6.22
N SER A 94 -7.45 -6.43 -6.90
CA SER A 94 -7.33 -5.37 -7.91
C SER A 94 -8.35 -5.54 -9.03
N ALA A 95 -8.52 -6.75 -9.56
CA ALA A 95 -9.52 -7.04 -10.59
C ALA A 95 -10.95 -6.75 -10.10
N SER A 96 -11.26 -7.09 -8.84
CA SER A 96 -12.56 -6.77 -8.23
C SER A 96 -12.80 -5.27 -8.10
N ILE A 97 -11.78 -4.48 -7.76
CA ILE A 97 -11.87 -3.02 -7.69
C ILE A 97 -12.18 -2.46 -9.08
N ASP A 98 -11.44 -2.88 -10.10
CA ASP A 98 -11.62 -2.41 -11.47
C ASP A 98 -13.03 -2.72 -11.99
N GLN A 99 -13.54 -3.92 -11.68
CA GLN A 99 -14.91 -4.30 -12.00
C GLN A 99 -15.94 -3.42 -11.27
N GLY A 100 -15.72 -3.15 -9.97
CA GLY A 100 -16.59 -2.28 -9.18
C GLY A 100 -16.63 -0.85 -9.70
N LEU A 101 -15.49 -0.29 -10.10
CA LEU A 101 -15.40 1.04 -10.71
C LEU A 101 -16.14 1.09 -12.04
N LYS A 102 -15.97 0.07 -12.89
CA LYS A 102 -16.70 -0.03 -14.16
C LYS A 102 -18.21 -0.07 -13.96
N LEU A 103 -18.69 -0.89 -13.01
CA LEU A 103 -20.11 -0.99 -12.70
C LEU A 103 -20.67 0.33 -12.16
N SER A 104 -19.91 1.01 -11.30
CA SER A 104 -20.29 2.34 -10.77
C SER A 104 -20.44 3.37 -11.89
N ALA A 105 -19.52 3.39 -12.87
CA ALA A 105 -19.63 4.25 -14.04
C ALA A 105 -20.87 3.92 -14.89
N GLN A 106 -21.17 2.64 -15.09
CA GLN A 106 -22.37 2.20 -15.80
C GLN A 106 -23.66 2.61 -15.08
N LEU A 107 -23.71 2.50 -13.75
CA LEU A 107 -24.86 2.94 -12.95
C LEU A 107 -25.07 4.44 -13.05
N ARG A 108 -24.00 5.24 -13.06
CA ARG A 108 -24.09 6.69 -13.25
C ARG A 108 -24.66 7.03 -14.62
N HIS A 109 -24.14 6.43 -15.68
CA HIS A 109 -24.68 6.63 -17.03
C HIS A 109 -26.17 6.25 -17.13
N ALA A 110 -26.56 5.10 -16.55
CA ALA A 110 -27.96 4.70 -16.54
C ALA A 110 -28.85 5.67 -15.76
N ALA A 111 -28.34 6.27 -14.68
CA ALA A 111 -29.07 7.30 -13.94
C ALA A 111 -29.22 8.59 -14.76
N ASP A 112 -28.17 9.02 -15.45
CA ASP A 112 -28.21 10.19 -16.34
C ASP A 112 -29.21 9.99 -17.49
N ASP A 113 -29.23 8.79 -18.09
CA ASP A 113 -30.20 8.42 -19.15
C ASP A 113 -31.64 8.43 -18.63
N LEU A 114 -31.87 7.94 -17.41
CA LEU A 114 -33.19 7.96 -16.77
C LEU A 114 -33.65 9.39 -16.46
N GLU A 115 -32.74 10.26 -16.00
CA GLU A 115 -33.04 11.66 -15.76
C GLU A 115 -33.44 12.36 -17.06
N ALA A 116 -32.67 12.17 -18.14
CA ALA A 116 -32.99 12.70 -19.46
C ALA A 116 -34.37 12.24 -19.95
N LEU A 117 -34.63 10.93 -19.91
CA LEU A 117 -35.92 10.36 -20.32
C LEU A 117 -37.08 10.91 -19.48
N SER A 118 -36.89 11.06 -18.17
CA SER A 118 -37.92 11.63 -17.30
C SER A 118 -38.22 13.10 -17.64
N GLY A 119 -37.20 13.86 -18.03
CA GLY A 119 -37.34 15.24 -18.49
C GLY A 119 -38.16 15.33 -19.78
N GLU A 120 -37.82 14.51 -20.77
CA GLU A 120 -38.57 14.42 -22.04
C GLU A 120 -40.05 14.09 -21.82
N LEU A 121 -40.35 13.10 -20.95
CA LEU A 121 -41.73 12.72 -20.65
C LEU A 121 -42.51 13.82 -19.92
N LEU A 122 -41.86 14.60 -19.07
CA LEU A 122 -42.48 15.75 -18.39
C LEU A 122 -42.81 16.86 -19.39
N GLU A 123 -41.90 17.15 -20.31
CA GLU A 123 -42.12 18.11 -21.39
C GLU A 123 -43.30 17.69 -22.28
N GLU A 124 -43.30 16.44 -22.76
CA GLU A 124 -44.38 15.89 -23.58
C GLU A 124 -45.74 15.96 -22.86
N ALA A 125 -45.78 15.64 -21.56
CA ALA A 125 -47.00 15.71 -20.76
C ALA A 125 -47.56 17.14 -20.66
N GLU A 126 -46.69 18.15 -20.47
CA GLU A 126 -47.11 19.55 -20.41
C GLU A 126 -47.56 20.07 -21.80
N GLU A 127 -46.92 19.64 -22.89
CA GLU A 127 -47.38 19.95 -24.26
C GLU A 127 -48.78 19.38 -24.53
N LEU A 128 -49.01 18.10 -24.21
CA LEU A 128 -50.32 17.46 -24.38
C LEU A 128 -51.42 18.15 -23.57
N LYS A 129 -51.10 18.56 -22.34
CA LYS A 129 -52.01 19.32 -21.48
C LYS A 129 -52.34 20.70 -22.07
N ALA A 130 -51.35 21.39 -22.64
CA ALA A 130 -51.57 22.67 -23.31
C ALA A 130 -52.48 22.51 -24.55
N ILE A 131 -52.25 21.48 -25.37
CA ILE A 131 -53.08 21.14 -26.53
C ILE A 131 -54.52 20.85 -26.09
N GLU A 132 -54.71 20.05 -25.04
CA GLU A 132 -56.03 19.72 -24.51
C GLU A 132 -56.79 20.97 -24.06
N GLN A 133 -56.13 21.85 -23.30
CA GLN A 133 -56.72 23.10 -22.83
C GLN A 133 -57.12 24.02 -23.99
N ALA A 134 -56.27 24.14 -25.02
CA ALA A 134 -56.56 24.92 -26.21
C ALA A 134 -57.78 24.35 -26.97
N SER A 135 -57.83 23.03 -27.15
CA SER A 135 -58.95 22.32 -27.80
C SER A 135 -60.27 22.55 -27.04
N ARG A 136 -60.24 22.42 -25.71
CA ARG A 136 -61.41 22.70 -24.84
C ARG A 136 -61.90 24.14 -24.99
N LYS A 137 -61.00 25.13 -25.01
CA LYS A 137 -61.35 26.55 -25.22
C LYS A 137 -61.99 26.77 -26.59
N GLN A 138 -61.42 26.19 -27.65
CA GLN A 138 -61.95 26.32 -29.01
C GLN A 138 -63.34 25.70 -29.17
N ARG A 139 -63.58 24.54 -28.56
CA ARG A 139 -64.92 23.90 -28.53
C ARG A 139 -65.95 24.80 -27.84
N ARG A 140 -65.60 25.39 -26.69
CA ARG A 140 -66.49 26.32 -25.96
C ARG A 140 -66.80 27.58 -26.77
N ALA A 141 -65.80 28.15 -27.45
CA ALA A 141 -66.00 29.32 -28.29
C ALA A 141 -66.93 29.02 -29.48
N ARG A 142 -66.80 27.83 -30.09
CA ARG A 142 -67.68 27.38 -31.17
C ARG A 142 -69.10 27.07 -30.73
N SER A 143 -69.34 26.66 -29.48
CA SER A 143 -70.68 26.41 -28.95
C SER A 143 -71.44 27.68 -28.53
N LEU A 144 -70.76 28.83 -28.49
CA LEU A 144 -71.30 30.13 -28.08
C LEU A 144 -71.62 31.06 -29.27
N ASN A 145 -71.27 30.67 -30.49
CA ASN A 145 -71.65 31.30 -31.76
C ASN A 145 -72.72 30.46 -32.46
#